data_AF-A0A5H2XUE4-F1
#
_entry.id   AF-A0A5H2XUE4-F1
#
_cell.length_a   1.000
_cell.length_b   1.000
_cell.length_c   1.000
_cell.angle_alpha   90.00
_cell.angle_beta   90.00
_cell.angle_gamma   90.00
#
_symmetry.space_group_name_H-M   'P 1'
#
loop_
_entity.id
_entity.type
_entity.pdbx_description
1 polymer ?
#
loop_
_entity_poly.entity_id
_entity_poly.type
_entity_poly.pdbx_seq_one_letter_code
_entity_poly.pdbx_strand_id
1 'polypeptide(L)'
;MHGEGSKFPEIDVFGDVYVRPGNELAESLHTTMVERSQLVLQESASQLPPETPIESVAPPQDAGFQILTETLDQTLGRRPGTYCRGMGNARRGNLDLVHRRSQTVRTALTAQVAELQGQMSVILQSLARRLSIPQFRASTSEPVTPSMPTRPLPGGTPRPPSRTTGDDPVDFASLFD
;
A
#
# COMPACT_ATOMS: atom_id res chain seq x y z
N MET A 1 -23.96 4.49 0.81
CA MET A 1 -23.98 3.26 0.00
C MET A 1 -22.88 3.42 -1.03
N HIS A 2 -21.73 2.76 -0.83
CA HIS A 2 -20.68 2.74 -1.85
C HIS A 2 -21.13 1.69 -2.86
N GLY A 3 -21.69 2.13 -3.99
CA GLY A 3 -21.83 1.24 -5.12
C GLY A 3 -20.44 0.77 -5.50
N GLU A 4 -20.24 -0.54 -5.57
CA GLU A 4 -19.04 -1.08 -6.22
C GLU A 4 -18.97 -0.42 -7.60
N GLY A 5 -17.85 0.26 -7.89
CA GLY A 5 -17.66 0.90 -9.19
C GLY A 5 -17.85 -0.13 -10.31
N SER A 6 -18.22 0.33 -11.51
CA SER A 6 -18.42 -0.58 -12.63
C SER A 6 -17.17 -1.41 -12.89
N LYS A 7 -17.40 -2.68 -13.23
CA LYS A 7 -16.34 -3.67 -13.49
C LYS A 7 -15.62 -3.40 -14.82
N PHE A 8 -16.09 -2.41 -15.59
CA PHE A 8 -15.58 -2.03 -16.90
C PHE A 8 -15.37 -0.51 -16.99
N PRO A 9 -14.36 0.05 -16.28
CA PRO A 9 -14.10 1.49 -16.28
C PRO A 9 -13.80 2.05 -17.67
N GLU A 10 -13.28 1.24 -18.60
CA GLU A 10 -13.07 1.66 -19.98
C GLU A 10 -14.37 1.96 -20.72
N ILE A 11 -15.41 1.16 -20.46
CA ILE A 11 -16.74 1.33 -21.08
C ILE A 11 -17.45 2.52 -20.45
N ASP A 12 -17.33 2.70 -19.13
CA ASP A 12 -17.89 3.87 -18.44
C ASP A 12 -17.28 5.17 -18.97
N VAL A 13 -15.94 5.22 -19.08
CA VAL A 13 -15.23 6.39 -19.63
C VAL A 13 -15.63 6.65 -21.08
N PHE A 14 -15.87 5.59 -21.86
CA PHE A 14 -16.40 5.75 -23.22
C PHE A 14 -17.78 6.41 -23.21
N GLY A 15 -18.68 5.93 -22.35
CA GLY A 15 -20.00 6.50 -22.09
C GLY A 15 -19.92 7.99 -21.76
N ASP A 16 -19.12 8.33 -20.76
CA ASP A 16 -19.01 9.69 -20.22
C ASP A 16 -18.38 10.69 -21.21
N VAL A 17 -17.38 10.26 -21.98
CA VAL A 17 -16.59 11.17 -22.83
C VAL A 17 -17.16 11.27 -24.24
N TYR A 18 -17.68 10.18 -24.80
CA TYR A 18 -18.00 10.11 -26.24
C TYR A 18 -19.49 9.98 -26.55
N VAL A 19 -20.32 9.52 -25.62
CA VAL A 19 -21.76 9.39 -25.84
C VAL A 19 -22.43 10.74 -25.57
N ARG A 20 -22.70 11.47 -26.65
CA ARG A 20 -23.43 12.74 -26.60
C ARG A 20 -24.90 12.49 -26.88
N PRO A 21 -25.83 13.11 -26.12
CA PRO A 21 -27.26 13.01 -26.41
C PRO A 21 -27.59 13.43 -27.84
N GLY A 22 -28.35 12.59 -28.55
CA GLY A 22 -28.74 12.81 -29.95
C GLY A 22 -27.72 12.29 -30.96
N ASN A 23 -26.69 11.56 -30.52
CA ASN A 23 -25.81 10.81 -31.40
C ASN A 23 -26.15 9.31 -31.32
N GLU A 24 -27.09 8.89 -32.18
CA GLU A 24 -27.59 7.51 -32.22
C GLU A 24 -26.48 6.47 -32.44
N LEU A 25 -25.43 6.79 -33.20
CA LEU A 25 -24.31 5.88 -33.42
C LEU A 25 -23.48 5.69 -32.14
N ALA A 26 -23.18 6.78 -31.42
CA ALA A 26 -22.43 6.66 -30.17
C ALA A 26 -23.27 5.97 -29.07
N GLU A 27 -24.56 6.28 -29.00
CA GLU A 27 -25.50 5.65 -28.07
C GLU A 27 -25.64 4.14 -28.34
N SER A 28 -25.78 3.73 -29.61
CA SER A 28 -25.85 2.31 -29.99
C SER A 28 -24.54 1.56 -29.74
N LEU A 29 -23.40 2.20 -30.00
CA LEU A 29 -22.08 1.64 -29.66
C LEU A 29 -21.95 1.37 -28.16
N HIS A 30 -22.25 2.36 -27.32
CA HIS A 30 -22.16 2.22 -25.87
C HIS A 30 -23.13 1.14 -25.36
N THR A 31 -24.37 1.11 -25.87
CA THR A 31 -25.35 0.07 -25.53
C THR A 31 -24.81 -1.33 -25.85
N THR A 32 -24.24 -1.51 -27.05
CA THR A 32 -23.64 -2.79 -27.46
C THR A 32 -22.47 -3.18 -26.54
N MET A 33 -21.62 -2.22 -26.16
CA MET A 33 -20.50 -2.47 -25.24
C MET A 33 -20.99 -2.91 -23.86
N VAL A 34 -22.03 -2.25 -23.32
CA VAL A 34 -22.66 -2.62 -22.05
C VAL A 34 -23.27 -4.02 -22.12
N GLU A 35 -24.01 -4.34 -23.18
CA GLU A 35 -24.58 -5.68 -23.39
C GLU A 35 -23.51 -6.77 -23.43
N ARG A 36 -22.41 -6.54 -24.17
CA ARG A 36 -21.28 -7.48 -24.21
C ARG A 36 -20.57 -7.62 -22.88
N SER A 37 -20.48 -6.54 -22.09
CA SER A 37 -19.88 -6.59 -20.76
C SER A 37 -20.65 -7.52 -19.82
N GLN A 38 -21.99 -7.53 -19.91
CA GLN A 38 -22.83 -8.45 -19.16
C GLN A 38 -22.63 -9.90 -19.62
N LEU A 39 -22.50 -10.14 -20.93
CA LEU A 39 -22.20 -11.48 -21.44
C LEU A 39 -20.86 -12.00 -20.92
N VAL A 40 -19.82 -11.16 -20.89
CA VAL A 40 -18.50 -11.56 -20.34
C VAL A 40 -18.59 -11.88 -18.86
N LEU A 41 -19.37 -11.12 -18.08
CA LEU A 41 -19.59 -11.43 -16.66
C LEU A 41 -20.35 -12.75 -16.48
N GLN A 42 -21.36 -13.01 -17.31
CA GLN A 42 -22.13 -14.24 -17.28
C GLN A 42 -21.28 -15.45 -17.69
N GLU A 43 -20.45 -15.32 -18.71
CA GLU A 43 -19.50 -16.35 -19.14
C GLU A 43 -18.51 -16.66 -18.02
N SER A 44 -17.99 -15.63 -17.35
CA SER A 44 -17.07 -15.77 -16.22
C SER A 44 -17.75 -16.43 -15.02
N ALA A 45 -19.01 -16.09 -14.74
CA ALA A 45 -19.81 -16.72 -13.70
C ALA A 45 -20.07 -18.21 -13.98
N SER A 46 -20.20 -18.59 -15.26
CA SER A 46 -20.44 -19.98 -15.67
C SER A 46 -19.23 -20.89 -15.43
N GLN A 47 -18.02 -20.32 -15.28
CA GLN A 47 -16.81 -21.06 -14.91
C GLN A 47 -16.73 -21.33 -13.39
N LEU A 48 -17.59 -20.67 -12.61
CA LEU A 48 -17.66 -20.80 -11.16
C LEU A 48 -18.84 -21.70 -10.77
N PRO A 49 -18.83 -22.24 -9.54
CA PRO A 49 -19.98 -22.97 -9.02
C PRO A 49 -21.25 -22.09 -9.08
N PRO A 50 -22.42 -22.69 -9.38
CA PRO A 50 -23.67 -21.96 -9.62
C PRO A 50 -24.19 -21.17 -8.39
N GLU A 51 -23.56 -21.30 -7.23
CA GLU A 51 -23.89 -20.53 -6.02
C GLU A 51 -23.15 -19.18 -5.91
N THR A 52 -22.32 -18.82 -6.89
CA THR A 52 -21.64 -17.52 -6.88
C THR A 52 -22.51 -16.44 -7.55
N PRO A 53 -22.85 -15.34 -6.86
CA PRO A 53 -23.60 -14.24 -7.47
C PRO A 53 -22.73 -13.53 -8.51
N ILE A 54 -23.32 -13.16 -9.66
CA ILE A 54 -22.62 -12.48 -10.78
C ILE A 54 -21.92 -11.19 -10.33
N GLU A 55 -22.48 -10.50 -9.32
CA GLU A 55 -21.90 -9.30 -8.71
C GLU A 55 -20.53 -9.57 -8.07
N SER A 56 -20.26 -10.80 -7.60
CA SER A 56 -18.96 -11.17 -7.02
C SER A 56 -17.90 -11.55 -8.05
N VAL A 57 -18.27 -11.69 -9.33
CA VAL A 57 -17.38 -12.18 -10.38
C VAL A 57 -16.47 -11.06 -10.86
N ALA A 58 -15.16 -11.32 -10.87
CA ALA A 58 -14.20 -10.43 -11.50
C ALA A 58 -14.13 -10.78 -13.00
N PRO A 59 -14.32 -9.81 -13.91
CA PRO A 59 -14.15 -10.07 -15.33
C PRO A 59 -12.69 -10.40 -15.65
N PRO A 60 -12.42 -11.08 -16.77
CA PRO A 60 -11.06 -11.34 -17.24
C PRO A 60 -10.29 -10.03 -17.41
N GLN A 61 -8.97 -10.09 -17.22
CA GLN A 61 -8.10 -8.93 -17.40
C GLN A 61 -8.21 -8.41 -18.84
N ASP A 62 -8.34 -7.09 -18.98
CA ASP A 62 -8.52 -6.38 -20.25
C ASP A 62 -9.85 -6.63 -20.98
N ALA A 63 -10.83 -7.29 -20.37
CA ALA A 63 -12.12 -7.54 -21.01
C ALA A 63 -12.83 -6.26 -21.49
N GLY A 64 -12.76 -5.17 -20.73
CA GLY A 64 -13.32 -3.87 -21.12
C GLY A 64 -12.70 -3.31 -22.40
N PHE A 65 -11.37 -3.36 -22.50
CA PHE A 65 -10.66 -2.96 -23.72
C PHE A 65 -10.97 -3.86 -24.91
N GLN A 66 -11.09 -5.16 -24.69
CA GLN A 66 -11.44 -6.12 -25.74
C GLN A 66 -12.84 -5.83 -26.28
N ILE A 67 -13.83 -5.68 -25.40
CA ILE A 67 -15.20 -5.34 -25.78
C ILE A 67 -15.24 -4.01 -26.56
N LEU A 68 -14.57 -2.97 -26.05
CA LEU A 68 -14.53 -1.67 -26.70
C LEU A 68 -13.91 -1.76 -28.09
N THR A 69 -12.72 -2.36 -28.20
CA THR A 69 -11.99 -2.44 -29.47
C THR A 69 -12.74 -3.30 -30.48
N GLU A 70 -13.26 -4.45 -30.05
CA GLU A 70 -14.01 -5.35 -30.92
C GLU A 70 -15.31 -4.71 -31.42
N THR A 71 -16.03 -4.00 -30.55
CA THR A 71 -17.29 -3.33 -30.93
C THR A 71 -17.02 -2.19 -31.92
N LEU A 72 -15.98 -1.39 -31.70
CA LEU A 72 -15.58 -0.35 -32.65
C LEU A 72 -15.10 -0.93 -33.99
N ASP A 73 -14.27 -1.98 -33.96
CA ASP A 73 -13.77 -2.65 -35.16
C ASP A 73 -14.90 -3.27 -36.00
N GLN A 74 -15.93 -3.81 -35.33
CA GLN A 74 -17.10 -4.39 -35.98
C GLN A 74 -17.97 -3.31 -36.63
N THR A 75 -18.25 -2.21 -35.94
CA THR A 75 -19.22 -1.20 -36.40
C THR A 75 -18.59 -0.15 -37.31
N LEU A 76 -17.36 0.29 -37.02
CA LEU A 76 -16.64 1.31 -37.80
C LEU A 76 -15.75 0.70 -38.89
N GLY A 77 -15.64 -0.63 -38.90
CA GLY A 77 -14.83 -1.39 -39.84
C GLY A 77 -13.37 -1.52 -39.43
N ARG A 78 -12.71 -2.58 -39.94
CA ARG A 78 -11.27 -2.83 -39.75
C ARG A 78 -10.45 -1.77 -40.48
N ARG A 79 -10.09 -0.68 -39.82
CA ARG A 79 -8.80 -0.05 -40.11
C ARG A 79 -7.77 -0.85 -39.34
N PRO A 80 -6.76 -1.46 -39.97
CA PRO A 80 -5.60 -2.00 -39.28
C PRO A 80 -4.83 -0.84 -38.64
N GLY A 81 -5.39 -0.24 -37.59
CA GLY A 81 -4.59 0.48 -36.63
C GLY A 81 -3.77 -0.58 -35.93
N THR A 82 -2.45 -0.39 -35.90
CA THR A 82 -1.56 -1.13 -35.02
C THR A 82 -1.90 -0.75 -33.57
N TYR A 83 -3.09 -1.12 -33.10
CA TYR A 83 -3.42 -1.12 -31.68
C TYR A 83 -2.45 -2.10 -31.05
N CYS A 84 -1.65 -1.62 -30.09
CA CYS A 84 -0.51 -2.34 -29.57
C CYS A 84 -0.99 -3.63 -28.87
N ARG A 85 -1.00 -4.73 -29.61
CA ARG A 85 -1.06 -6.10 -29.10
C ARG A 85 0.22 -6.36 -28.29
N GLY A 86 0.30 -5.78 -27.09
CA GLY A 86 1.54 -5.78 -26.30
C GLY A 86 1.64 -4.71 -25.21
N MET A 87 0.54 -4.20 -24.66
CA MET A 87 0.57 -3.18 -23.60
C MET A 87 0.34 -3.71 -22.18
N GLY A 88 0.54 -5.00 -21.93
CA GLY A 88 0.40 -5.63 -20.60
C GLY A 88 1.33 -5.09 -19.50
N ASN A 89 2.23 -4.14 -19.81
CA ASN A 89 3.21 -3.59 -18.86
C ASN A 89 3.37 -2.06 -18.90
N ALA A 90 2.47 -1.30 -19.54
CA ALA A 90 2.64 0.16 -19.73
C ALA A 90 2.66 1.00 -18.43
N ARG A 91 2.33 0.40 -17.28
CA ARG A 91 2.38 1.06 -15.96
C ARG A 91 3.80 1.28 -15.42
N ARG A 92 4.85 0.92 -16.16
CA ARG A 92 6.25 1.03 -15.68
C ARG A 92 6.96 2.35 -16.03
N GLY A 93 6.33 3.24 -16.80
CA GLY A 93 7.01 4.44 -17.32
C GLY A 93 6.92 5.71 -16.46
N ASN A 94 5.92 5.82 -15.58
CA ASN A 94 5.70 7.04 -14.78
C ASN A 94 6.07 6.88 -13.29
N LEU A 95 6.26 5.64 -12.82
CA LEU A 95 6.62 5.38 -11.43
C LEU A 95 8.04 5.88 -11.12
N ASP A 96 8.97 5.75 -12.07
CA ASP A 96 10.38 6.11 -11.86
C ASP A 96 10.60 7.60 -11.67
N LEU A 97 9.88 8.47 -12.38
CA LEU A 97 10.03 9.92 -12.24
C LEU A 97 9.42 10.44 -10.93
N VAL A 98 8.23 9.95 -10.57
CA VAL A 98 7.55 10.31 -9.31
C VAL A 98 8.32 9.74 -8.11
N HIS A 99 8.81 8.50 -8.21
CA HIS A 99 9.64 7.87 -7.19
C HIS A 99 10.97 8.60 -7.02
N ARG A 100 11.66 8.95 -8.12
CA ARG A 100 12.90 9.72 -8.06
C ARG A 100 12.69 11.11 -7.46
N ARG A 101 11.60 11.80 -7.82
CA ARG A 101 11.25 13.11 -7.23
C ARG A 101 10.94 12.99 -5.74
N SER A 102 10.19 11.97 -5.34
CA SER A 102 9.87 11.67 -3.95
C SER A 102 11.13 11.33 -3.13
N GLN A 103 12.05 10.55 -3.70
CA GLN A 103 13.34 10.27 -3.08
C GLN A 103 14.17 11.53 -2.86
N THR A 104 14.27 12.44 -3.85
CA THR A 104 15.00 13.70 -3.69
C THR A 104 14.42 14.57 -2.57
N VAL A 105 13.08 14.67 -2.50
CA VAL A 105 12.40 15.42 -1.42
C VAL A 105 12.66 14.77 -0.05
N ARG A 106 12.59 13.44 0.03
CA ARG A 106 12.86 12.70 1.28
C ARG A 106 14.30 12.87 1.75
N THR A 107 15.26 12.87 0.83
CA THR A 107 16.68 13.10 1.13
C THR A 107 16.93 14.52 1.63
N ALA A 108 16.33 15.53 0.98
CA ALA A 108 16.44 16.93 1.40
C ALA A 108 15.83 17.16 2.79
N LEU A 109 14.65 16.59 3.05
CA LEU A 109 13.99 16.68 4.36
C LEU A 109 14.82 16.00 5.45
N THR A 110 15.39 14.83 5.17
CA THR A 110 16.24 14.11 6.13
C THR A 110 17.49 14.93 6.49
N ALA A 111 18.09 15.62 5.52
CA ALA A 111 19.23 16.50 5.77
C ALA A 111 18.85 17.69 6.67
N GLN A 112 17.69 18.32 6.45
CA GLN A 112 17.22 19.42 7.31
C GLN A 112 16.93 18.95 8.74
N VAL A 113 16.34 17.76 8.91
CA VAL A 113 16.10 17.19 10.25
C VAL A 113 17.41 16.91 10.97
N ALA A 114 18.43 16.40 10.27
CA ALA A 114 19.75 16.17 10.86
C ALA A 114 20.45 17.48 11.25
N GLU A 115 20.35 18.52 10.43
CA GLU A 115 20.88 19.85 10.74
C GLU A 115 20.20 20.43 11.98
N LEU A 116 18.87 20.40 12.03
CA LEU A 116 18.09 20.88 13.17
C LEU A 116 18.44 20.11 14.44
N GLN A 117 18.56 18.79 14.36
CA GLN A 117 18.99 17.94 15.47
C GLN A 117 20.42 18.31 15.95
N GLY A 118 21.33 18.62 15.03
CA GLY A 118 22.66 19.13 15.34
C GLY A 118 22.62 20.47 16.08
N GLN A 119 21.81 21.42 15.60
CA GLN A 119 21.61 22.71 16.26
C GLN A 119 21.06 22.55 17.68
N MET A 120 20.07 21.68 17.87
CA MET A 120 19.53 21.36 19.19
C MET A 120 20.60 20.78 20.12
N SER A 121 21.45 19.88 19.62
CA SER A 121 22.54 19.29 20.41
C SER A 121 23.57 20.35 20.85
N VAL A 122 23.94 21.27 19.96
CA VAL A 122 24.86 22.37 20.26
C VAL A 122 24.27 23.30 21.34
N ILE A 123 22.97 23.61 21.25
CA ILE A 123 22.27 24.43 22.24
C ILE A 123 22.24 23.72 23.60
N LEU A 124 21.86 22.44 23.64
CA LEU A 124 21.82 21.66 24.88
C LEU A 124 23.20 21.55 25.54
N GLN A 125 24.25 21.31 24.75
CA GLN A 125 25.61 21.25 25.27
C GLN A 125 26.11 22.62 25.77
N SER A 126 25.75 23.69 25.08
CA SER A 126 26.08 25.06 25.50
C SER A 126 25.39 25.44 26.81
N LEU A 127 24.12 25.06 26.98
CA LEU A 127 23.36 25.25 28.22
C LEU A 127 23.91 24.39 29.35
N ALA A 128 24.19 23.11 29.11
CA ALA A 128 24.79 22.21 30.09
C ALA A 128 26.17 22.71 30.56
N ARG A 129 26.98 23.29 29.65
CA ARG A 129 28.27 23.90 30.00
C ARG A 129 28.12 25.19 30.81
N ARG A 130 27.10 26.02 30.53
CA ARG A 130 26.80 27.25 31.30
C ARG A 130 26.18 26.97 32.67
N LEU A 131 25.48 25.85 32.82
CA LEU A 131 24.89 25.39 34.07
C LEU A 131 25.77 24.35 34.78
N SER A 132 27.01 24.12 34.31
CA SER A 132 27.96 23.23 34.97
C SER A 132 28.38 23.88 36.30
N ILE A 133 27.63 23.55 37.35
CA ILE A 133 28.01 23.75 38.73
C ILE A 133 29.33 22.98 38.94
N PRO A 134 30.39 23.61 39.48
CA PRO A 134 31.61 22.89 39.81
C PRO A 134 31.25 21.77 40.79
N GLN A 135 31.38 20.52 40.36
CA GLN A 135 31.33 19.38 41.26
C GLN A 135 32.50 19.57 42.24
N PHE A 136 32.13 19.84 43.49
CA PHE A 136 33.03 20.09 44.61
C PHE A 136 34.04 18.94 44.71
N ARG A 137 35.32 19.28 44.70
CA ARG A 137 36.45 18.33 44.68
C ARG A 137 36.48 17.52 45.98
N ALA A 138 36.07 16.26 45.95
CA ALA A 138 36.40 15.29 46.98
C ALA A 138 37.50 14.36 46.44
N SER A 139 38.75 14.75 46.69
CA SER A 139 39.89 13.83 46.64
C SER A 139 39.70 12.74 47.69
N THR A 140 39.95 11.47 47.35
CA THR A 140 40.71 10.51 48.16
C THR A 140 40.83 9.17 47.42
N SER A 141 42.07 8.93 46.97
CA SER A 141 42.83 7.67 46.84
C SER A 141 42.21 6.41 46.21
N GLU A 142 42.80 6.11 45.05
CA GLU A 142 43.51 4.87 44.69
C GLU A 142 42.77 3.54 44.37
N PRO A 143 43.35 2.75 43.43
CA PRO A 143 42.69 1.62 42.79
C PRO A 143 43.09 0.30 43.46
N VAL A 144 42.12 -0.47 43.97
CA VAL A 144 42.36 -1.87 44.33
C VAL A 144 41.90 -2.74 43.16
N THR A 145 42.88 -3.20 42.37
CA THR A 145 42.73 -4.47 41.66
C THR A 145 42.92 -5.60 42.68
N PRO A 146 42.25 -6.74 42.50
CA PRO A 146 43.06 -7.88 42.08
C PRO A 146 42.40 -8.74 40.99
N SER A 147 43.29 -9.29 40.17
CA SER A 147 43.22 -10.50 39.34
C SER A 147 41.94 -11.35 39.36
N MET A 148 41.52 -11.84 38.19
CA MET A 148 41.59 -13.28 37.85
C MET A 148 41.16 -13.56 36.38
N PRO A 149 41.69 -14.62 35.73
CA PRO A 149 41.72 -14.79 34.27
C PRO A 149 40.62 -15.67 33.66
N THR A 150 40.42 -15.45 32.36
CA THR A 150 39.88 -16.29 31.26
C THR A 150 39.44 -17.76 31.52
N ARG A 151 38.11 -18.03 31.39
CA ARG A 151 37.38 -19.16 30.68
C ARG A 151 37.69 -20.66 31.08
N PRO A 152 36.97 -21.72 30.62
CA PRO A 152 35.53 -22.03 30.35
C PRO A 152 34.96 -23.36 31.01
N LEU A 153 33.61 -23.55 30.93
CA LEU A 153 32.80 -24.83 30.85
C LEU A 153 32.79 -25.80 32.07
N PRO A 154 31.88 -26.82 32.20
CA PRO A 154 30.54 -27.11 31.61
C PRO A 154 29.46 -27.57 32.63
N GLY A 155 28.19 -27.67 32.22
CA GLY A 155 27.24 -28.67 32.76
C GLY A 155 26.10 -28.19 33.68
N GLY A 156 24.85 -28.41 33.24
CA GLY A 156 23.65 -28.34 34.09
C GLY A 156 22.37 -27.91 33.36
N THR A 157 21.65 -28.84 32.75
CA THR A 157 20.18 -28.77 32.55
C THR A 157 19.48 -29.38 33.77
N PRO A 158 18.16 -29.24 34.04
CA PRO A 158 17.10 -28.39 33.45
C PRO A 158 16.16 -27.70 34.49
N ARG A 159 15.16 -26.94 34.00
CA ARG A 159 13.74 -26.84 34.48
C ARG A 159 13.24 -25.42 34.85
N PRO A 160 12.03 -25.02 34.37
CA PRO A 160 11.42 -23.72 34.68
C PRO A 160 10.59 -23.78 35.96
N PRO A 161 10.39 -22.65 36.67
CA PRO A 161 9.27 -22.49 37.59
C PRO A 161 8.17 -21.59 37.00
N SER A 162 7.00 -22.19 36.88
CA SER A 162 5.72 -21.59 36.48
C SER A 162 5.08 -20.74 37.59
N ARG A 163 4.44 -19.64 37.15
CA ARG A 163 3.14 -19.04 37.54
C ARG A 163 2.83 -18.69 39.00
N THR A 164 2.42 -17.43 39.20
CA THR A 164 1.34 -16.84 40.06
C THR A 164 1.64 -15.34 40.07
N THR A 165 0.77 -14.33 39.97
CA THR A 165 -0.67 -14.08 40.13
C THR A 165 -0.83 -12.68 39.51
N GLY A 166 -1.66 -12.45 38.51
CA GLY A 166 -3.07 -12.16 38.66
C GLY A 166 -3.34 -10.86 37.90
N ASP A 167 -4.06 -10.94 36.80
CA ASP A 167 -4.77 -9.82 36.17
C ASP A 167 -5.95 -10.46 35.46
N ASP A 168 -7.13 -10.29 36.07
CA ASP A 168 -8.42 -10.74 35.54
C ASP A 168 -8.70 -10.09 34.17
N PRO A 169 -9.20 -10.85 33.17
CA PRO A 169 -9.76 -10.25 31.98
C PRO A 169 -11.14 -9.66 32.31
N VAL A 170 -11.28 -8.35 32.09
CA VAL A 170 -12.55 -7.61 32.19
C VAL A 170 -13.61 -8.28 31.31
N ASP A 171 -14.72 -8.70 31.93
CA ASP A 171 -15.88 -9.24 31.23
C ASP A 171 -16.79 -8.10 30.74
N PHE A 172 -16.72 -7.83 29.44
CA PHE A 172 -17.51 -6.80 28.77
C PHE A 172 -18.99 -7.21 28.56
N ALA A 173 -19.38 -8.43 28.92
CA ALA A 173 -20.77 -8.91 28.76
C ALA A 173 -21.75 -8.30 29.77
N SER A 174 -21.29 -7.55 30.77
CA SER A 174 -22.13 -6.92 31.80
C SER A 174 -22.48 -5.45 31.51
N LEU A 175 -22.18 -4.93 30.32
CA LEU A 175 -22.31 -3.48 30.01
C LEU A 175 -23.67 -3.09 29.39
N PHE A 176 -24.55 -4.03 29.08
CA PHE A 176 -25.81 -3.76 28.38
C PHE A 176 -27.03 -4.48 28.99
N ASP A 177 -27.22 -4.34 30.30
CA ASP A 177 -28.52 -4.60 30.95
C ASP A 177 -29.05 -3.30 31.58
#